data_AF-A0A0B4HRB8-F1
#
_entry.id   AF-A0A0B4HRB8-F1
#
_cell.length_a   1.000
_cell.length_b   1.000
_cell.length_c   1.000
_cell.angle_alpha   90.00
_cell.angle_beta   90.00
_cell.angle_gamma   90.00
#
_symmetry.space_group_name_H-M   'P 1'
#
loop_
_entity.id
_entity.type
_entity.pdbx_description
1 polymer ?
#
loop_
_entity_poly.entity_id
_entity_poly.type
_entity_poly.pdbx_seq_one_letter_code
_entity_poly.pdbx_strand_id
1 'polypeptide(L)'
;MPFEDLLPFLDEEIKDADEVLWKVAPLFAEWLSSPTNPLFTSGILAPSSTVLELGCGISPLNALAVAPRISRYVLSDQGYVQKLVEQNLSANQEPVGKPKSRAKSVQAEGNVHFRPLDWEQDEVTPGLAAPASSFDAVLAADCVYNYALAGPFVQTCVDVCALRGREVDDGGDGAACVCVVAQQLRNDEVFRLWLSAFMDRFHVWRVKGELLGGLGRDGFVVHVGVLRDAT
;
A
#
# COMPACT_ATOMS: atom_id res chain seq x y z
N MET A 1 -21.53 5.27 -40.38
CA MET A 1 -22.22 5.73 -39.17
C MET A 1 -21.71 7.12 -38.84
N PRO A 2 -22.59 8.13 -38.77
CA PRO A 2 -22.21 9.43 -38.20
C PRO A 2 -21.80 9.28 -36.72
N PHE A 3 -20.90 10.17 -36.28
CA PHE A 3 -20.35 10.22 -34.91
C PHE A 3 -21.44 10.31 -33.82
N GLU A 4 -22.62 10.80 -34.19
CA GLU A 4 -23.78 10.97 -33.32
C GLU A 4 -24.38 9.64 -32.83
N ASP A 5 -24.13 8.52 -33.52
CA ASP A 5 -24.66 7.20 -33.16
C ASP A 5 -23.90 6.52 -31.99
N LEU A 6 -22.77 7.10 -31.54
CA LEU A 6 -21.94 6.58 -30.44
C LEU A 6 -22.25 7.23 -29.08
N LEU A 7 -23.03 8.32 -29.06
CA LEU A 7 -23.31 9.11 -27.86
C LEU A 7 -24.05 8.39 -26.71
N PRO A 8 -24.88 7.35 -26.92
CA PRO A 8 -25.53 6.63 -25.82
C PRO A 8 -24.63 5.65 -25.04
N PHE A 9 -23.40 5.42 -25.51
CA PHE A 9 -22.47 4.42 -24.96
C PHE A 9 -21.20 5.03 -24.37
N LEU A 10 -21.12 6.36 -24.30
CA LEU A 10 -19.98 7.10 -23.78
C LEU A 10 -20.46 7.92 -22.58
N ASP A 11 -19.87 7.66 -21.41
CA ASP A 11 -20.03 8.52 -20.23
C ASP A 11 -19.45 9.93 -20.48
N GLU A 12 -19.82 10.88 -19.61
CA GLU A 12 -19.46 12.29 -19.71
C GLU A 12 -17.94 12.52 -19.90
N GLU A 13 -17.62 13.54 -20.71
CA GLU A 13 -16.27 14.04 -20.94
C GLU A 13 -15.67 14.56 -19.62
N ILE A 14 -14.60 13.93 -19.15
CA ILE A 14 -13.83 14.34 -17.97
C ILE A 14 -13.20 15.72 -18.25
N LYS A 15 -13.56 16.72 -17.44
CA LYS A 15 -13.20 18.13 -17.65
C LYS A 15 -12.10 18.67 -16.74
N ASP A 16 -11.57 17.87 -15.80
CA ASP A 16 -10.41 18.22 -14.98
C ASP A 16 -9.52 17.00 -14.74
N ALA A 17 -8.21 17.20 -14.79
CA ALA A 17 -7.20 16.14 -14.62
C ALA A 17 -7.13 15.58 -13.18
N ASP A 18 -7.87 16.18 -12.24
CA ASP A 18 -7.93 15.79 -10.83
C ASP A 18 -9.08 14.83 -10.52
N GLU A 19 -9.91 14.47 -11.50
CA GLU A 19 -11.03 13.53 -11.31
C GLU A 19 -10.74 12.14 -11.92
N VAL A 20 -9.53 11.65 -11.69
CA VAL A 20 -9.22 10.22 -11.87
C VAL A 20 -8.86 9.67 -10.50
N LEU A 21 -9.85 9.12 -9.79
CA LEU A 21 -9.56 8.05 -8.85
C LEU A 21 -8.59 7.10 -9.55
N TRP A 22 -7.38 6.98 -9.02
CA TRP A 22 -6.41 6.00 -9.50
C TRP A 22 -7.12 4.64 -9.48
N LYS A 23 -7.53 4.14 -10.65
CA LYS A 23 -8.32 2.90 -10.79
C LYS A 23 -7.65 1.71 -10.09
N VAL A 24 -6.35 1.83 -9.82
CA VAL A 24 -5.49 0.90 -9.11
C VAL A 24 -5.93 0.68 -7.68
N ALA A 25 -6.17 1.74 -6.90
CA ALA A 25 -6.38 1.60 -5.46
C ALA A 25 -7.64 0.79 -5.14
N PRO A 26 -8.81 1.00 -5.80
CA PRO A 26 -9.97 0.14 -5.60
C PRO A 26 -9.73 -1.32 -6.03
N LEU A 27 -9.10 -1.56 -7.20
CA LEU A 27 -8.85 -2.91 -7.70
C LEU A 27 -7.80 -3.66 -6.87
N PHE A 28 -6.81 -2.94 -6.34
CA PHE A 28 -5.80 -3.49 -5.46
C PHE A 28 -6.36 -3.78 -4.07
N ALA A 29 -7.19 -2.89 -3.53
CA ALA A 29 -7.93 -3.14 -2.29
C ALA A 29 -8.86 -4.35 -2.43
N GLU A 30 -9.57 -4.49 -3.55
CA GLU A 30 -10.38 -5.68 -3.86
C GLU A 30 -9.51 -6.94 -3.87
N TRP A 31 -8.37 -6.92 -4.57
CA TRP A 31 -7.43 -8.04 -4.59
C TRP A 31 -6.90 -8.39 -3.20
N LEU A 32 -6.52 -7.39 -2.37
CA LEU A 32 -6.08 -7.56 -0.99
C LEU A 32 -7.17 -8.15 -0.08
N SER A 33 -8.43 -7.75 -0.30
CA SER A 33 -9.58 -8.22 0.48
C SER A 33 -9.94 -9.68 0.21
N SER A 34 -9.44 -10.26 -0.90
CA SER A 34 -9.74 -11.63 -1.29
C SER A 34 -9.40 -12.63 -0.17
N PRO A 35 -10.31 -13.57 0.16
CA PRO A 35 -10.05 -14.59 1.16
C PRO A 35 -8.91 -15.54 0.73
N THR A 36 -8.67 -15.67 -0.57
CA THR A 36 -7.61 -16.48 -1.16
C THR A 36 -6.38 -15.67 -1.55
N ASN A 37 -6.26 -14.41 -1.09
CA ASN A 37 -5.11 -13.58 -1.42
C ASN A 37 -3.80 -14.28 -1.01
N PRO A 38 -2.79 -14.33 -1.90
CA PRO A 38 -1.55 -15.08 -1.67
C PRO A 38 -0.74 -14.54 -0.49
N LEU A 39 -0.84 -13.26 -0.14
CA LEU A 39 -0.13 -12.70 1.03
C LEU A 39 -0.60 -13.36 2.33
N PHE A 40 -1.90 -13.65 2.46
CA PHE A 40 -2.42 -14.32 3.65
C PHE A 40 -2.30 -15.83 3.59
N THR A 41 -2.58 -16.45 2.44
CA THR A 41 -2.58 -17.92 2.31
C THR A 41 -1.17 -18.52 2.34
N SER A 42 -0.13 -17.74 2.05
CA SER A 42 1.27 -18.15 2.19
C SER A 42 1.87 -17.87 3.57
N GLY A 43 1.15 -17.15 4.45
CA GLY A 43 1.64 -16.76 5.78
C GLY A 43 2.55 -15.51 5.80
N ILE A 44 2.70 -14.78 4.69
CA ILE A 44 3.40 -13.49 4.67
C ILE A 44 2.68 -12.47 5.57
N LEU A 45 1.35 -12.45 5.50
CA LEU A 45 0.48 -11.68 6.39
C LEU A 45 -0.31 -12.61 7.30
N ALA A 46 -0.33 -12.27 8.58
CA ALA A 46 -1.01 -12.97 9.65
C ALA A 46 -1.74 -11.99 10.58
N PRO A 47 -2.62 -12.46 11.48
CA PRO A 47 -3.29 -11.60 12.46
C PRO A 47 -2.35 -10.79 13.36
N SER A 48 -1.09 -11.21 13.51
CA SER A 48 -0.06 -10.48 14.26
C SER A 48 0.63 -9.40 13.44
N SER A 49 0.46 -9.36 12.12
CA SER A 49 1.31 -8.56 11.23
C SER A 49 1.14 -7.05 11.38
N THR A 50 2.23 -6.34 11.16
CA THR A 50 2.33 -4.88 11.03
C THR A 50 2.68 -4.52 9.60
N VAL A 51 1.82 -3.73 8.94
CA VAL A 51 1.95 -3.36 7.52
C VAL A 51 2.13 -1.85 7.38
N LEU A 52 3.04 -1.43 6.50
CA LEU A 52 3.17 -0.04 6.05
C LEU A 52 2.56 0.11 4.66
N GLU A 53 1.85 1.22 4.41
CA GLU A 53 1.48 1.67 3.08
C GLU A 53 2.23 2.97 2.76
N LEU A 54 3.00 2.96 1.68
CA LEU A 54 3.68 4.14 1.13
C LEU A 54 2.78 4.80 0.09
N GLY A 55 2.60 6.11 0.17
CA GLY A 55 1.84 6.89 -0.80
C GLY A 55 0.36 6.54 -0.77
N CYS A 56 -0.23 6.52 0.44
CA CYS A 56 -1.62 6.09 0.61
C CYS A 56 -2.66 7.04 -0.01
N GLY A 57 -2.24 8.24 -0.41
CA GLY A 57 -3.14 9.29 -0.88
C GLY A 57 -4.17 9.65 0.18
N ILE A 58 -5.37 10.04 -0.26
CA ILE A 58 -6.47 10.43 0.64
C ILE A 58 -7.48 9.30 0.88
N SER A 59 -7.46 8.24 0.08
CA SER A 59 -8.46 7.16 0.08
C SER A 59 -7.84 5.88 0.64
N PRO A 60 -7.95 5.60 1.94
CA PRO A 60 -7.25 4.51 2.62
C PRO A 60 -7.87 3.13 2.34
N LEU A 61 -8.15 2.80 1.08
CA LEU A 61 -8.87 1.59 0.68
C LEU A 61 -8.10 0.31 1.02
N ASN A 62 -6.78 0.33 0.80
CA ASN A 62 -5.93 -0.81 1.13
C ASN A 62 -5.89 -1.07 2.64
N ALA A 63 -5.82 0.00 3.45
CA ALA A 63 -5.94 -0.11 4.91
C ALA A 63 -7.30 -0.71 5.30
N LEU A 64 -8.41 -0.24 4.74
CA LEU A 64 -9.74 -0.77 5.05
C LEU A 64 -9.88 -2.25 4.64
N ALA A 65 -9.23 -2.68 3.56
CA ALA A 65 -9.23 -4.06 3.10
C ALA A 65 -8.37 -5.01 3.98
N VAL A 66 -7.22 -4.52 4.47
CA VAL A 66 -6.21 -5.35 5.14
C VAL A 66 -6.32 -5.30 6.66
N ALA A 67 -6.59 -4.12 7.24
CA ALA A 67 -6.58 -3.89 8.68
C ALA A 67 -7.47 -4.85 9.49
N PRO A 68 -8.67 -5.26 9.04
CA PRO A 68 -9.49 -6.24 9.79
C PRO A 68 -8.83 -7.61 9.99
N ARG A 69 -7.75 -7.91 9.27
CA ARG A 69 -7.08 -9.23 9.25
C ARG A 69 -5.69 -9.24 9.88
N ILE A 70 -5.19 -8.09 10.34
CA ILE A 70 -3.84 -7.91 10.87
C ILE A 70 -3.84 -7.08 12.16
N SER A 71 -2.71 -7.01 12.87
CA SER A 71 -2.64 -6.32 14.15
C SER A 71 -2.52 -4.81 13.99
N ARG A 72 -1.86 -4.35 12.91
CA ARG A 72 -1.57 -2.93 12.70
C ARG A 72 -1.33 -2.57 11.24
N TYR A 73 -1.93 -1.47 10.82
CA TYR A 73 -1.73 -0.87 9.52
C TYR A 73 -1.27 0.58 9.68
N VAL A 74 -0.13 0.93 9.08
CA VAL A 74 0.41 2.30 9.07
C VAL A 74 0.24 2.86 7.67
N LEU A 75 -0.56 3.91 7.55
CA LEU A 75 -0.66 4.73 6.35
C LEU A 75 0.44 5.78 6.37
N SER A 76 1.12 5.99 5.25
CA SER A 76 2.10 7.06 5.12
C SER A 76 2.01 7.77 3.77
N ASP A 77 2.24 9.07 3.84
CA ASP A 77 2.27 10.00 2.71
C ASP A 77 2.83 11.34 3.22
N GLN A 78 2.87 12.35 2.36
CA GLN A 78 3.19 13.71 2.78
C GLN A 78 2.18 14.24 3.80
N GLY A 79 2.65 15.01 4.79
CA GLY A 79 1.82 15.43 5.93
C GLY A 79 0.55 16.22 5.56
N TYR A 80 0.49 16.85 4.38
CA TYR A 80 -0.68 17.60 3.95
C TYR A 80 -1.93 16.72 3.74
N VAL A 81 -1.79 15.41 3.46
CA VAL A 81 -2.96 14.52 3.23
C VAL A 81 -3.63 14.10 4.54
N GLN A 82 -2.92 14.22 5.67
CA GLN A 82 -3.32 13.62 6.95
C GLN A 82 -4.77 13.92 7.32
N LYS A 83 -5.16 15.20 7.23
CA LYS A 83 -6.51 15.65 7.58
C LYS A 83 -7.59 14.94 6.74
N LEU A 84 -7.36 14.78 5.44
CA LEU A 84 -8.31 14.13 4.54
C LEU A 84 -8.34 12.61 4.77
N VAL A 85 -7.19 11.98 5.01
CA VAL A 85 -7.11 10.57 5.38
C VAL A 85 -7.89 10.28 6.65
N GLU A 86 -7.68 11.07 7.71
CA GLU A 86 -8.38 10.91 9.00
C GLU A 86 -9.90 11.11 8.87
N GLN A 87 -10.32 12.07 8.03
CA GLN A 87 -11.74 12.27 7.69
C GLN A 87 -12.33 11.06 6.96
N ASN A 88 -11.61 10.54 5.96
CA ASN A 88 -12.06 9.39 5.19
C ASN A 88 -12.05 8.09 6.01
N LEU A 89 -11.10 7.91 6.93
CA LEU A 89 -11.11 6.80 7.89
C LEU A 89 -12.34 6.91 8.80
N SER A 90 -12.58 8.07 9.39
CA SER A 90 -13.72 8.30 10.28
C SER A 90 -15.07 8.06 9.60
N ALA A 91 -15.19 8.44 8.33
CA ALA A 91 -16.39 8.23 7.53
C ALA A 91 -16.67 6.76 7.20
N ASN A 92 -15.64 5.91 7.24
CA ASN A 92 -15.72 4.47 6.94
C ASN A 92 -15.52 3.59 8.18
N GLN A 93 -15.55 4.16 9.38
CA GLN A 93 -15.64 3.37 10.61
C GLN A 93 -17.02 2.71 10.65
N GLU A 94 -17.04 1.38 10.60
CA GLU A 94 -18.27 0.59 10.79
C GLU A 94 -19.03 1.10 12.02
N PRO A 95 -20.36 1.33 11.92
CA PRO A 95 -21.17 1.66 13.08
C PRO A 95 -21.19 0.44 14.00
N VAL A 96 -20.24 0.38 14.93
CA VAL A 96 -20.21 -0.61 16.01
C VAL A 96 -21.58 -0.57 16.69
N GLY A 97 -22.32 -1.67 16.59
CA GLY A 97 -23.75 -1.74 16.90
C GLY A 97 -24.14 -1.06 18.21
N LYS A 98 -25.29 -0.37 18.18
CA LYS A 98 -26.08 0.26 19.26
C LYS A 98 -25.44 0.31 20.67
N PRO A 99 -25.38 1.50 21.32
CA PRO A 99 -24.72 1.65 22.61
C PRO A 99 -25.50 0.93 23.72
N LYS A 100 -24.87 -0.04 24.38
CA LYS A 100 -25.26 -0.48 25.72
C LYS A 100 -24.24 0.01 26.74
N SER A 101 -24.73 0.87 27.62
CA SER A 101 -24.13 1.36 28.86
C SER A 101 -23.10 2.49 28.72
N ARG A 102 -23.36 3.53 29.50
CA ARG A 102 -22.62 4.77 29.67
C ARG A 102 -21.47 4.52 30.65
N ALA A 103 -20.50 3.69 30.25
CA ALA A 103 -19.20 3.62 30.90
C ALA A 103 -18.23 4.47 30.06
N LYS A 104 -17.36 5.25 30.70
CA LYS A 104 -16.33 6.04 30.01
C LYS A 104 -15.51 5.11 29.11
N SER A 105 -15.82 5.11 27.82
CA SER A 105 -15.09 4.37 26.81
C SER A 105 -13.74 5.05 26.64
N VAL A 106 -12.68 4.40 27.15
CA VAL A 106 -11.37 4.51 26.52
C VAL A 106 -11.63 4.21 25.05
N GLN A 107 -11.50 5.21 24.17
CA GLN A 107 -11.64 4.99 22.73
C GLN A 107 -10.63 3.89 22.38
N ALA A 108 -11.12 2.71 21.97
CA ALA A 108 -10.26 1.74 21.35
C ALA A 108 -9.79 2.40 20.05
N GLU A 109 -8.58 2.96 20.06
CA GLU A 109 -7.95 3.45 18.84
C GLU A 109 -7.96 2.30 17.83
N GLY A 110 -8.48 2.56 16.63
CA GLY A 110 -8.44 1.59 15.55
C GLY A 110 -7.01 1.15 15.27
N ASN A 111 -6.82 0.00 14.64
CA ASN A 111 -5.49 -0.51 14.30
C ASN A 111 -4.89 0.12 13.03
N VAL A 112 -5.50 1.19 12.52
CA VAL A 112 -5.03 1.98 11.37
C VAL A 112 -4.50 3.32 11.88
N HIS A 113 -3.25 3.65 11.54
CA HIS A 113 -2.59 4.86 12.00
C HIS A 113 -1.96 5.59 10.83
N PHE A 114 -2.14 6.91 10.73
CA PHE A 114 -1.41 7.73 9.78
C PHE A 114 -0.08 8.22 10.37
N ARG A 115 1.00 8.13 9.61
CA ARG A 115 2.32 8.70 9.95
C ARG A 115 2.90 9.38 8.73
N PRO A 116 3.20 10.69 8.80
CA PRO A 116 3.78 11.40 7.67
C PRO A 116 5.15 10.79 7.33
N LEU A 117 5.42 10.68 6.03
CA LEU A 117 6.71 10.26 5.51
C LEU A 117 6.89 10.87 4.11
N ASP A 118 7.80 11.83 4.01
CA ASP A 118 8.31 12.37 2.75
C ASP A 118 9.54 11.58 2.29
N TRP A 119 9.42 10.86 1.18
CA TRP A 119 10.50 10.00 0.67
C TRP A 119 11.79 10.75 0.33
N GLU A 120 11.72 12.05 0.06
CA GLU A 120 12.90 12.85 -0.31
C GLU A 120 13.57 13.51 0.90
N GLN A 121 12.82 13.75 1.97
CA GLN A 121 13.26 14.59 3.09
C GLN A 121 13.39 13.85 4.42
N ASP A 122 12.60 12.80 4.63
CA ASP A 122 12.51 12.12 5.92
C ASP A 122 13.42 10.89 6.00
N GLU A 123 13.94 10.65 7.20
CA GLU A 123 14.65 9.41 7.53
C GLU A 123 13.66 8.35 8.03
N VAL A 124 13.76 7.13 7.50
CA VAL A 124 13.02 5.99 8.03
C VAL A 124 13.63 5.53 9.35
N THR A 125 12.85 5.61 10.42
CA THR A 125 13.26 5.17 11.77
C THR A 125 12.32 4.08 12.31
N PRO A 126 12.74 3.27 13.32
CA PRO A 126 11.85 2.32 13.98
C PRO A 126 10.59 2.98 14.57
N GLY A 127 10.66 4.28 14.87
CA GLY A 127 9.51 5.07 15.30
C GLY A 127 8.33 5.05 14.31
N LEU A 128 8.59 4.80 13.02
CA LEU A 128 7.55 4.64 12.00
C LEU A 128 6.69 3.39 12.23
N ALA A 129 7.24 2.33 12.84
CA ALA A 129 6.52 1.08 13.15
C ALA A 129 5.92 1.03 14.57
N ALA A 130 6.28 1.97 15.44
CA ALA A 130 5.87 1.99 16.85
C ALA A 130 4.38 1.66 17.08
N PRO A 131 4.03 0.82 18.06
CA PRO A 131 4.90 0.26 19.10
C PRO A 131 5.76 -0.94 18.64
N ALA A 132 5.63 -1.40 17.39
CA ALA A 132 6.55 -2.37 16.81
C ALA A 132 7.89 -1.71 16.44
N SER A 133 8.91 -2.52 16.14
CA SER A 133 10.23 -2.08 15.67
C SER A 133 10.36 -2.09 14.15
N SER A 134 9.54 -2.87 13.45
CA SER A 134 9.64 -3.11 12.02
C SER A 134 8.28 -3.49 11.39
N PHE A 135 8.29 -3.86 10.11
CA PHE A 135 7.11 -4.23 9.33
C PHE A 135 7.27 -5.64 8.74
N ASP A 136 6.17 -6.39 8.65
CA ASP A 136 6.13 -7.65 7.92
C ASP A 136 5.99 -7.41 6.41
N ALA A 137 5.28 -6.36 6.02
CA ALA A 137 5.13 -5.97 4.62
C ALA A 137 5.03 -4.46 4.43
N VAL A 138 5.47 -4.02 3.25
CA VAL A 138 5.27 -2.68 2.71
C VAL A 138 4.39 -2.79 1.46
N LEU A 139 3.30 -2.04 1.42
CA LEU A 139 2.41 -1.93 0.28
C LEU A 139 2.60 -0.58 -0.40
N ALA A 140 2.57 -0.57 -1.73
CA ALA A 140 2.55 0.65 -2.52
C ALA A 140 1.68 0.44 -3.76
N ALA A 141 0.73 1.33 -4.01
CA ALA A 141 -0.18 1.26 -5.14
C ALA A 141 -0.09 2.53 -5.96
N ASP A 142 0.28 2.40 -7.23
CA ASP A 142 0.42 3.49 -8.20
C ASP A 142 1.42 4.59 -7.81
N CYS A 143 2.45 4.25 -7.02
CA CYS A 143 3.48 5.19 -6.59
C CYS A 143 4.57 5.49 -7.64
N VAL A 144 4.53 4.86 -8.82
CA VAL A 144 5.60 4.93 -9.85
C VAL A 144 5.10 5.71 -11.06
N TYR A 145 5.12 7.03 -10.95
CA TYR A 145 4.64 7.95 -11.99
C TYR A 145 5.56 9.16 -12.25
N ASN A 146 6.53 9.42 -11.36
CA ASN A 146 7.46 10.54 -11.46
C ASN A 146 8.92 10.06 -11.40
N TYR A 147 9.72 10.43 -12.40
CA TYR A 147 11.14 10.08 -12.48
C TYR A 147 11.94 10.54 -11.25
N ALA A 148 11.62 11.73 -10.70
CA ALA A 148 12.32 12.27 -9.53
C ALA A 148 12.09 11.41 -8.28
N LEU A 149 10.92 10.79 -8.16
CA LEU A 149 10.54 10.01 -6.98
C LEU A 149 10.94 8.54 -7.06
N ALA A 150 11.32 8.02 -8.24
CA ALA A 150 11.67 6.61 -8.38
C ALA A 150 12.83 6.19 -7.47
N GLY A 151 13.90 6.99 -7.39
CA GLY A 151 15.03 6.76 -6.50
C GLY A 151 14.67 6.85 -5.01
N PRO A 152 14.13 8.00 -4.56
CA PRO A 152 13.65 8.19 -3.18
C PRO A 152 12.68 7.10 -2.71
N PHE A 153 11.73 6.68 -3.56
CA PHE A 153 10.79 5.61 -3.28
C PHE A 153 11.50 4.26 -3.05
N VAL A 154 12.41 3.87 -3.96
CA VAL A 154 13.18 2.62 -3.81
C VAL A 154 14.03 2.64 -2.54
N GLN A 155 14.69 3.76 -2.25
CA GLN A 155 15.50 3.90 -1.05
C GLN A 155 14.65 3.82 0.22
N THR A 156 13.46 4.44 0.23
CA THR A 156 12.49 4.30 1.33
C THR A 156 12.10 2.83 1.55
N CYS A 157 11.81 2.07 0.48
CA CYS A 157 11.53 0.64 0.59
C CYS A 157 12.71 -0.13 1.20
N VAL A 158 13.94 0.18 0.80
CA VAL A 158 15.16 -0.43 1.36
C VAL A 158 15.24 -0.17 2.86
N ASP A 159 15.10 1.09 3.27
CA ASP A 159 15.31 1.48 4.66
C ASP A 159 14.23 0.89 5.57
N VAL A 160 12.97 0.84 5.10
CA VAL A 160 11.88 0.17 5.82
C VAL A 160 12.14 -1.33 5.97
N CYS A 161 12.53 -2.03 4.90
CA CYS A 161 12.83 -3.46 4.98
C CYS A 161 14.05 -3.76 5.86
N ALA A 162 15.04 -2.87 5.87
CA ALA A 162 16.23 -3.00 6.70
C ALA A 162 15.92 -2.94 8.21
N LEU A 163 14.83 -2.28 8.63
CA LEU A 163 14.37 -2.32 10.03
C LEU A 163 14.09 -3.76 10.48
N ARG A 164 13.47 -4.58 9.62
CA ARG A 164 13.19 -5.99 9.92
C ARG A 164 14.46 -6.84 9.94
N GLY A 165 15.42 -6.56 9.04
CA GLY A 165 16.72 -7.23 9.04
C GLY A 165 17.47 -7.05 10.36
N ARG A 166 17.48 -5.84 10.93
CA ARG A 166 18.11 -5.58 12.24
C ARG A 166 17.43 -6.34 13.38
N GLU A 167 16.10 -6.44 13.35
CA GLU A 167 15.34 -7.24 14.33
C GLU A 167 15.68 -8.74 14.25
N VAL A 168 15.95 -9.25 13.04
CA VAL A 168 16.42 -10.63 12.85
C VAL A 168 17.82 -10.82 13.44
N ASP A 169 18.74 -9.87 13.23
CA ASP A 169 20.08 -9.92 13.82
C ASP A 169 20.05 -9.90 15.36
N ASP A 170 19.05 -9.23 15.95
CA ASP A 170 18.80 -9.18 17.39
C ASP A 170 18.07 -10.43 17.94
N GLY A 171 17.93 -11.50 17.14
CA GLY A 171 17.34 -12.78 17.55
C GLY A 171 15.85 -12.93 17.28
N GLY A 172 15.30 -12.15 16.33
CA GLY A 172 13.93 -12.29 15.84
C GLY A 172 13.65 -13.60 15.10
N ASP A 173 12.44 -13.72 14.53
CA ASP A 173 11.95 -14.96 13.91
C ASP A 173 12.62 -15.35 12.57
N GLY A 174 13.55 -14.53 12.08
CA GLY A 174 14.24 -14.76 10.81
C GLY A 174 13.43 -14.42 9.56
N ALA A 175 12.20 -13.92 9.68
CA ALA A 175 11.38 -13.58 8.53
C ALA A 175 11.75 -12.19 7.97
N ALA A 176 11.82 -12.08 6.65
CA ALA A 176 12.12 -10.84 5.96
C ALA A 176 10.86 -9.98 5.77
N CYS A 177 11.03 -8.66 5.73
CA CYS A 177 9.99 -7.74 5.30
C CYS A 177 9.78 -7.86 3.78
N VAL A 178 8.51 -7.93 3.35
CA VAL A 178 8.14 -8.09 1.94
C VAL A 178 7.58 -6.79 1.37
N CYS A 179 8.19 -6.27 0.31
CA CYS A 179 7.64 -5.16 -0.47
C CYS A 179 6.66 -5.66 -1.54
N VAL A 180 5.46 -5.12 -1.60
CA VAL A 180 4.43 -5.44 -2.59
C VAL A 180 4.02 -4.16 -3.31
N VAL A 181 4.39 -4.05 -4.58
CA VAL A 181 4.18 -2.85 -5.39
C VAL A 181 3.23 -3.16 -6.53
N ALA A 182 2.04 -2.55 -6.50
CA ALA A 182 1.03 -2.63 -7.55
C ALA A 182 1.07 -1.39 -8.45
N GLN A 183 1.10 -1.58 -9.76
CA GLN A 183 1.20 -0.49 -10.75
C GLN A 183 0.27 -0.74 -11.93
N GLN A 184 -0.29 0.32 -12.50
CA GLN A 184 -0.84 0.23 -13.86
C GLN A 184 0.28 0.47 -14.87
N LEU A 185 0.38 -0.38 -15.89
CA LEU A 185 1.31 -0.13 -16.99
C LEU A 185 0.79 1.01 -17.87
N ARG A 186 1.30 2.24 -17.67
CA ARG A 186 0.94 3.44 -18.45
C ARG A 186 2.15 4.13 -19.10
N ASN A 187 3.28 4.20 -18.41
CA ASN A 187 4.52 4.79 -18.92
C ASN A 187 5.68 3.79 -18.76
N ASP A 188 6.18 3.31 -19.88
CA ASP A 188 7.24 2.31 -19.95
C ASP A 188 8.58 2.81 -19.38
N GLU A 189 8.91 4.09 -19.47
CA GLU A 189 10.22 4.62 -19.07
C GLU A 189 10.35 4.83 -17.56
N VAL A 190 9.38 5.50 -16.93
CA VAL A 190 9.37 5.65 -15.45
C VAL A 190 9.33 4.28 -14.80
N PHE A 191 8.48 3.39 -15.33
CA PHE A 191 8.37 2.04 -14.83
C PHE A 191 9.68 1.25 -15.00
N ARG A 192 10.37 1.36 -16.15
CA ARG A 192 11.68 0.72 -16.35
C ARG A 192 12.74 1.28 -15.42
N LEU A 193 12.79 2.59 -15.23
CA LEU A 193 13.73 3.24 -14.31
C LEU A 193 13.54 2.69 -12.89
N TRP A 194 12.29 2.71 -12.40
CA TRP A 194 11.95 2.17 -11.09
C TRP A 194 12.31 0.68 -10.99
N LEU A 195 11.87 -0.15 -11.93
CA LEU A 195 12.05 -1.60 -11.84
C LEU A 195 13.54 -1.96 -11.86
N SER A 196 14.36 -1.27 -12.66
CA SER A 196 15.82 -1.45 -12.66
C SER A 196 16.41 -1.12 -11.30
N ALA A 197 16.13 0.07 -10.75
CA ALA A 197 16.64 0.49 -9.44
C ALA A 197 16.16 -0.43 -8.31
N PHE A 198 14.91 -0.91 -8.39
CA PHE A 198 14.34 -1.84 -7.43
C PHE A 198 15.04 -3.23 -7.51
N MET A 199 15.27 -3.76 -8.71
CA MET A 199 15.95 -5.05 -8.90
C MET A 199 17.42 -5.07 -8.45
N ASP A 200 18.09 -3.91 -8.50
CA ASP A 200 19.45 -3.75 -7.98
C ASP A 200 19.51 -3.98 -6.46
N ARG A 201 18.43 -3.67 -5.73
CA ARG A 201 18.37 -3.77 -4.27
C ARG A 201 17.56 -4.98 -3.77
N PHE A 202 16.61 -5.47 -4.55
CA PHE A 202 15.69 -6.54 -4.15
C PHE A 202 15.81 -7.77 -5.06
N HIS A 203 15.54 -8.94 -4.51
CA HIS A 203 15.06 -10.07 -5.30
C HIS A 203 13.59 -9.81 -5.64
N VAL A 204 13.25 -9.77 -6.93
CA VAL A 204 11.93 -9.31 -7.42
C VAL A 204 11.22 -10.40 -8.20
N TRP A 205 9.95 -10.61 -7.91
CA TRP A 205 9.05 -11.49 -8.64
C TRP A 205 7.80 -10.74 -9.07
N ARG A 206 7.23 -11.13 -10.22
CA ARG A 206 5.90 -10.68 -10.64
C ARG A 206 4.87 -11.72 -10.20
N VAL A 207 3.79 -11.27 -9.57
CA VAL A 207 2.65 -12.13 -9.24
C VAL A 207 2.01 -12.63 -10.54
N LYS A 208 1.72 -13.93 -10.62
CA LYS A 208 1.15 -14.53 -11.81
C LYS A 208 -0.27 -14.01 -12.06
N GLY A 209 -0.63 -13.82 -13.32
CA GLY A 209 -1.90 -13.18 -13.72
C GLY A 209 -3.14 -13.90 -13.17
N GLU A 210 -3.12 -15.23 -13.09
CA GLU A 210 -4.21 -16.04 -12.53
C GLU A 210 -4.48 -15.76 -11.04
N LEU A 211 -3.48 -15.27 -10.30
CA LEU A 211 -3.61 -14.89 -8.89
C LEU A 211 -4.09 -13.45 -8.71
N LEU A 212 -4.12 -12.65 -9.78
CA LEU A 212 -4.55 -11.24 -9.74
C LEU A 212 -6.06 -11.06 -9.93
N GLY A 213 -6.77 -12.09 -10.41
CA GLY A 213 -8.22 -12.01 -10.63
C GLY A 213 -8.61 -10.86 -11.55
N GLY A 214 -9.51 -9.98 -11.08
CA GLY A 214 -9.95 -8.79 -11.83
C GLY A 214 -8.83 -7.79 -12.11
N LEU A 215 -7.90 -7.61 -11.15
CA LEU A 215 -6.77 -6.69 -11.26
C LEU A 215 -5.92 -6.99 -12.51
N GLY A 216 -5.67 -8.27 -12.82
CA GLY A 216 -4.85 -8.65 -13.97
C GLY A 216 -5.44 -8.30 -15.35
N ARG A 217 -6.73 -7.98 -15.45
CA ARG A 217 -7.41 -7.71 -16.73
C ARG A 217 -7.21 -6.28 -17.22
N ASP A 218 -6.92 -5.34 -16.32
CA ASP A 218 -6.88 -3.89 -16.62
C ASP A 218 -5.44 -3.34 -16.76
N GLY A 219 -4.50 -4.21 -17.12
CA GLY A 219 -3.10 -3.83 -17.35
C GLY A 219 -2.30 -3.59 -16.06
N PHE A 220 -2.78 -4.12 -14.93
CA PHE A 220 -2.08 -4.04 -13.66
C PHE A 220 -1.06 -5.15 -13.48
N VAL A 221 0.00 -4.80 -12.77
CA VAL A 221 1.06 -5.70 -12.36
C VAL A 221 1.34 -5.54 -10.88
N VAL A 222 1.57 -6.65 -10.21
CA VAL A 222 2.01 -6.66 -8.81
C VAL A 222 3.40 -7.30 -8.76
N HIS A 223 4.35 -6.56 -8.20
CA HIS A 223 5.71 -7.03 -7.95
C HIS A 223 5.88 -7.27 -6.45
N VAL A 224 6.57 -8.36 -6.13
CA VAL A 224 6.96 -8.73 -4.78
C VAL A 224 8.48 -8.65 -4.70
N GLY A 225 9.00 -7.90 -3.73
CA GLY A 225 10.42 -7.70 -3.50
C GLY A 225 10.84 -8.16 -2.10
N VAL A 226 11.95 -8.86 -2.00
CA VAL A 226 12.65 -9.14 -0.74
C VAL A 226 14.04 -8.51 -0.81
N LEU A 227 14.41 -7.72 0.20
CA LEU A 227 15.68 -7.00 0.21
C LEU A 227 16.84 -7.99 0.10
N ARG A 228 17.84 -7.69 -0.74
CA ARG A 228 19.06 -8.49 -0.84
C ARG A 228 19.93 -8.27 0.40
N ASP A 229 20.65 -9.29 0.82
CA ASP A 229 21.69 -9.14 1.82
C ASP A 229 22.72 -8.08 1.35
N ALA A 230 23.24 -7.30 2.29
CA ALA A 230 24.36 -6.41 2.00
C ALA A 230 25.54 -7.28 1.53
N THR A 231 26.00 -7.04 0.30
CA THR A 231 27.20 -7.69 -0.26
C THR A 231 28.46 -7.00 0.21
#